data_AF-A0A1H8HCJ4-F1
#
_entry.id   AF-A0A1H8HCJ4-F1
#
_cell.length_a   1.000
_cell.length_b   1.000
_cell.length_c   1.000
_cell.angle_alpha   90.00
_cell.angle_beta   90.00
_cell.angle_gamma   90.00
#
_symmetry.space_group_name_H-M   'P 1'
#
loop_
_entity.id
_entity.type
_entity.pdbx_description
1 polymer ?
#
loop_
_entity_poly.entity_id
_entity_poly.type
_entity_poly.pdbx_seq_one_letter_code
_entity_poly.pdbx_strand_id
1 'polypeptide(L)'
;MEKSVIFDLDTEDGIRRISIEAVHQLIPGTHVYATGVFSLSEGEADLGDIVFDDNMHEWEYTCMGNLSHRDAKKIARFIKHNFAQVAE
;
A
#
# COMPACT_ATOMS: atom_id res chain seq x y z
N MET A 1 12.09 -5.01 -11.56
CA MET A 1 12.47 -4.21 -10.38
C MET A 1 11.19 -3.95 -9.62
N GLU A 2 10.96 -4.68 -8.54
CA GLU A 2 9.86 -4.42 -7.61
C GLU A 2 10.13 -3.05 -6.98
N LYS A 3 9.29 -2.07 -7.27
CA LYS A 3 9.41 -0.73 -6.70
C LYS A 3 8.86 -0.78 -5.27
N SER A 4 9.71 -1.10 -4.32
CA SER A 4 9.41 -0.87 -2.91
C SER A 4 9.70 0.59 -2.56
N VAL A 5 8.80 1.22 -1.82
CA VAL A 5 8.94 2.61 -1.37
C VAL A 5 8.80 2.64 0.14
N ILE A 6 9.65 3.43 0.79
CA ILE A 6 9.61 3.63 2.22
C ILE A 6 8.86 4.92 2.53
N PHE A 7 7.89 4.83 3.45
CA PHE A 7 7.12 5.96 3.95
C PHE A 7 7.33 6.09 5.46
N ASP A 8 7.94 7.20 5.87
CA ASP A 8 8.08 7.55 7.29
C ASP A 8 6.75 8.17 7.77
N LEU A 9 5.98 7.37 8.52
CA LEU A 9 4.68 7.72 9.09
C LEU A 9 4.87 8.34 10.48
N ASP A 10 4.52 9.61 10.62
CA ASP A 10 4.48 10.30 11.91
C ASP A 10 3.21 9.92 12.70
N THR A 11 3.39 9.23 13.83
CA THR A 11 2.35 8.85 14.79
C THR A 11 2.60 9.50 16.16
N GLU A 12 1.61 9.45 17.05
CA GLU A 12 1.73 10.01 18.41
C GLU A 12 2.82 9.32 19.25
N ASP A 13 3.15 8.06 18.92
CA ASP A 13 4.20 7.26 19.56
C ASP A 13 5.59 7.46 18.92
N GLY A 14 5.68 8.17 17.79
CA GLY A 14 6.93 8.46 17.08
C GLY A 14 6.86 8.20 15.57
N ILE A 15 8.02 8.26 14.92
CA ILE A 15 8.13 8.00 13.48
C ILE A 15 8.21 6.49 13.26
N ARG A 16 7.24 5.97 12.51
CA ARG A 16 7.14 4.57 12.06
C ARG A 16 7.60 4.46 10.62
N ARG A 17 8.42 3.46 10.31
CA ARG A 17 8.95 3.29 8.95
C ARG A 17 8.19 2.18 8.23
N ILE A 18 7.31 2.59 7.33
CA ILE A 18 6.43 1.67 6.61
C ILE A 18 7.03 1.39 5.24
N SER A 19 7.31 0.11 4.97
CA SER A 19 7.63 -0.39 3.65
C SER A 19 6.34 -0.63 2.87
N ILE A 20 6.31 -0.15 1.63
CA ILE A 20 5.16 -0.25 0.74
C ILE A 20 5.61 -0.93 -0.54
N GLU A 21 4.96 -2.04 -0.88
CA GLU A 21 5.31 -2.84 -2.05
C GLU A 21 4.08 -3.07 -2.93
N ALA A 22 4.19 -2.82 -4.23
CA ALA A 22 3.13 -3.14 -5.17
C ALA A 22 3.06 -4.66 -5.34
N VAL A 23 1.88 -5.24 -5.06
CA VAL A 23 1.68 -6.68 -5.18
C VAL A 23 1.25 -6.98 -6.61
N HIS A 24 2.13 -7.62 -7.37
CA HIS A 24 1.84 -8.10 -8.72
C HIS A 24 1.36 -9.55 -8.66
N GLN A 25 0.14 -9.77 -8.15
CA GLN A 25 -0.42 -11.12 -8.11
C GLN A 25 -1.11 -11.47 -9.43
N LEU A 26 -0.70 -12.56 -10.07
CA LEU A 26 -1.41 -13.08 -11.24
C LEU A 26 -2.78 -13.60 -10.80
N ILE A 27 -3.85 -13.13 -11.44
CA ILE A 27 -5.19 -13.64 -11.17
C ILE A 27 -5.28 -15.06 -11.74
N PRO A 28 -5.52 -16.10 -10.91
CA PRO A 28 -5.51 -17.49 -11.36
C PRO A 28 -6.47 -17.73 -12.52
N GLY A 29 -5.98 -18.37 -13.59
CA GLY A 29 -6.75 -18.61 -14.80
C GLY A 29 -6.77 -17.45 -15.80
N THR A 30 -6.03 -16.36 -15.54
CA THR A 30 -5.86 -15.25 -16.47
C THR A 30 -4.37 -14.92 -16.68
N HIS A 31 -4.07 -14.06 -17.65
CA HIS A 31 -2.75 -13.44 -17.84
C HIS A 31 -2.70 -12.01 -17.28
N VAL A 32 -3.64 -11.66 -16.39
CA VAL A 32 -3.78 -10.31 -15.83
C VAL A 32 -3.20 -10.31 -14.42
N TYR A 33 -2.43 -9.26 -14.12
CA TYR A 33 -1.97 -8.98 -12.78
C TYR A 33 -3.01 -8.12 -12.06
N ALA A 34 -3.34 -8.46 -10.81
CA ALA A 34 -4.09 -7.57 -9.94
C ALA A 34 -3.27 -6.29 -9.74
N THR A 35 -3.71 -5.19 -10.33
CA THR A 35 -3.11 -3.87 -10.15
C THR A 35 -3.85 -3.12 -9.06
N GLY A 36 -3.14 -2.31 -8.28
CA GLY A 36 -3.77 -1.50 -7.23
C GLY A 36 -3.73 -2.12 -5.83
N VAL A 37 -3.13 -3.30 -5.66
CA VAL A 37 -2.85 -3.89 -4.34
C VAL A 37 -1.45 -3.51 -3.88
N PHE A 38 -1.35 -2.96 -2.67
CA PHE A 38 -0.10 -2.55 -2.06
C PHE A 38 0.02 -3.15 -0.67
N SER A 39 1.05 -3.95 -0.45
CA SER A 39 1.33 -4.55 0.85
C SER A 39 2.13 -3.58 1.73
N LEU A 40 1.77 -3.55 3.01
CA LEU A 40 2.38 -2.70 4.02
C LEU A 40 3.10 -3.56 5.05
N SER A 41 4.36 -3.21 5.34
CA SER A 41 5.13 -3.89 6.37
C SER A 41 6.00 -2.91 7.16
N GLU A 42 6.31 -3.27 8.40
CA GLU A 42 7.26 -2.55 9.26
C GLU A 42 8.26 -3.54 9.83
N GLY A 43 9.45 -3.61 9.22
CA GLY A 43 10.42 -4.67 9.54
C GLY A 43 9.88 -6.04 9.13
N GLU A 44 9.69 -6.94 10.10
CA GLU A 44 9.09 -8.27 9.91
C GLU A 44 7.58 -8.29 10.18
N ALA A 45 7.00 -7.18 10.64
CA ALA A 45 5.58 -7.09 10.96
C ALA A 45 4.75 -6.77 9.71
N ASP A 46 3.79 -7.65 9.41
CA ASP A 46 2.77 -7.42 8.40
C ASP A 46 1.73 -6.42 8.94
N LEU A 47 1.50 -5.35 8.19
CA LEU A 47 0.55 -4.29 8.50
C LEU A 47 -0.65 -4.30 7.55
N GLY A 48 -0.87 -5.40 6.83
CA GLY A 48 -1.95 -5.56 5.88
C GLY A 48 -1.70 -4.90 4.53
N ASP A 49 -2.78 -4.74 3.79
CA ASP A 49 -2.76 -4.30 2.40
C ASP A 49 -3.70 -3.12 2.18
N ILE A 50 -3.30 -2.20 1.31
CA ILE A 50 -4.16 -1.18 0.73
C ILE A 50 -4.53 -1.62 -0.68
N VAL A 51 -5.83 -1.73 -0.93
CA VAL A 51 -6.37 -2.11 -2.23
C VAL A 51 -7.07 -0.90 -2.83
N PHE A 52 -6.64 -0.46 -3.99
CA PHE A 52 -7.29 0.58 -4.77
C PHE A 52 -8.26 -0.03 -5.80
N ASP A 53 -9.28 0.74 -6.16
CA ASP A 53 -10.05 0.48 -7.38
C ASP A 53 -9.20 0.71 -8.65
N ASP A 54 -9.76 0.36 -9.81
CA ASP A 54 -9.11 0.51 -11.12
C ASP A 54 -8.67 1.96 -11.45
N ASN A 55 -9.24 2.96 -10.76
CA ASN A 55 -8.98 4.39 -11.00
C ASN A 55 -8.16 5.04 -9.87
N MET A 56 -7.67 4.27 -8.89
CA MET A 56 -7.06 4.78 -7.66
C MET A 56 -7.91 5.85 -6.95
N HIS A 57 -9.23 5.76 -7.05
CA HIS A 57 -10.19 6.69 -6.46
C HIS A 57 -10.63 6.24 -5.09
N GLU A 58 -11.15 5.02 -5.02
CA GLU A 58 -11.50 4.34 -3.79
C GLU A 58 -10.34 3.48 -3.32
N TRP A 59 -10.22 3.33 -2.00
CA TRP A 59 -9.24 2.44 -1.39
C TRP A 59 -9.87 1.75 -0.18
N GLU A 60 -9.50 0.49 0.00
CA GLU A 60 -9.81 -0.31 1.17
C GLU A 60 -8.51 -0.70 1.87
N TYR A 61 -8.59 -0.88 3.18
CA TYR A 61 -7.47 -1.34 3.99
C TYR A 61 -7.91 -2.61 4.73
N THR A 62 -7.12 -3.68 4.60
CA THR A 62 -7.48 -5.00 5.14
C THR A 62 -7.44 -5.07 6.67
N CYS A 63 -7.04 -3.98 7.35
CA CYS A 63 -7.05 -3.84 8.81
C CYS A 63 -6.26 -4.95 9.53
N MET A 64 -5.18 -5.44 8.93
CA MET A 64 -4.26 -6.37 9.58
C MET A 64 -3.17 -5.63 10.35
N GLY A 65 -2.75 -6.18 11.49
CA GLY A 65 -1.68 -5.59 12.30
C GLY A 65 -2.09 -4.34 13.10
N ASN A 66 -1.10 -3.63 13.62
CA ASN A 66 -1.29 -2.47 14.51
C ASN A 66 -1.17 -1.14 13.76
N LEU A 67 -1.94 -0.96 12.70
CA LEU A 67 -1.98 0.28 11.91
C LEU A 67 -3.42 0.81 11.89
N SER A 68 -3.59 2.05 12.34
CA SER A 68 -4.90 2.67 12.41
C SER A 68 -5.43 3.01 11.01
N HIS A 69 -6.75 3.01 10.83
CA HIS A 69 -7.35 3.43 9.56
C HIS A 69 -6.99 4.88 9.18
N ARG A 70 -6.74 5.74 10.18
CA ARG A 70 -6.28 7.12 9.98
C ARG A 70 -4.88 7.16 9.37
N ASP A 71 -3.99 6.29 9.81
CA ASP A 71 -2.63 6.20 9.28
C ASP A 71 -2.60 5.49 7.92
N ALA A 72 -3.39 4.43 7.75
CA ALA A 72 -3.61 3.79 6.47
C ALA A 72 -4.09 4.81 5.41
N LYS A 73 -4.95 5.78 5.79
CA LYS A 73 -5.36 6.87 4.91
C LYS A 73 -4.20 7.79 4.49
N LYS A 74 -3.22 8.05 5.36
CA LYS A 74 -2.02 8.84 4.99
C LYS A 74 -1.18 8.06 3.98
N ILE A 75 -1.00 6.77 4.21
CA ILE A 75 -0.26 5.86 3.34
C ILE A 75 -0.96 5.74 1.97
N ALA A 76 -2.28 5.55 1.94
CA ALA A 76 -3.06 5.50 0.69
C ALA A 76 -2.88 6.78 -0.15
N ARG A 77 -2.90 7.96 0.49
CA ARG A 77 -2.62 9.22 -0.21
C ARG A 77 -1.21 9.28 -0.78
N PHE A 78 -0.22 8.79 -0.03
CA PHE A 78 1.16 8.71 -0.49
C PHE A 78 1.30 7.76 -1.68
N ILE A 79 0.67 6.58 -1.62
CA ILE A 79 0.64 5.60 -2.72
C ILE A 79 0.04 6.24 -3.97
N LYS A 80 -1.15 6.85 -3.84
CA LYS A 80 -1.80 7.54 -4.94
C LYS A 80 -0.90 8.60 -5.58
N HIS A 81 -0.15 9.37 -4.78
CA HIS A 81 0.73 10.39 -5.32
C HIS A 81 2.00 9.83 -5.98
N ASN A 82 2.60 8.78 -5.43
CA ASN A 82 3.89 8.26 -5.90
C ASN A 82 3.76 7.20 -7.00
N PHE A 83 2.66 6.44 -7.01
CA PHE A 83 2.45 5.34 -7.95
C PHE A 83 1.50 5.70 -9.10
N ALA A 84 0.61 6.70 -8.95
CA ALA A 84 -0.20 7.16 -10.09
C ALA A 84 0.61 7.93 -11.14
N GLN A 85 1.77 8.49 -10.79
CA GLN A 85 2.66 9.17 -11.75
C GLN A 85 3.47 8.22 -12.65
N VAL A 86 3.31 6.90 -12.50
CA VAL A 86 3.98 5.92 -13.35
C VAL A 86 3.09 5.48 -14.53
N ALA A 87 1.90 6.07 -14.66
CA ALA A 87 0.90 5.74 -15.68
C ALA A 87 0.77 6.78 -16.83
N GLU A 88 1.64 7.80 -16.89
CA GLU A 88 1.73 8.74 -18.03
C GLU A 88 2.94 8.47 -18.92
#